data_AF-R7TU31-F1
#
_entry.id   AF-R7TU31-F1
#
_cell.length_a   1.000
_cell.length_b   1.000
_cell.length_c   1.000
_cell.angle_alpha   90.00
_cell.angle_beta   90.00
_cell.angle_gamma   90.00
#
_symmetry.space_group_name_H-M   'P 1'
#
loop_
_entity.id
_entity.type
_entity.pdbx_description
1 polymer ?
#
loop_
_entity_poly.entity_id
_entity_poly.type
_entity_poly.pdbx_seq_one_letter_code
_entity_poly.pdbx_strand_id
1 'polypeptide(L)'
;MNCTLFSNVRAVPLGVSRGIKKIIKNKIPDMSKYKDFSEFLLKSGDLSESEAELDGPQNEVEITQERTGRGNLKGSKSAIRLSEIGPRMKLRLVKIEDGINKGEVLFHRYVEKSAEDLAAMKKAHIQKKELKHQRKLAQNKNVERKLKERDENKERSLEGMRRKGQIPAEEDEDDSPRGTAHSMLMYYLFH
;
A
#
# COMPACT_ATOMS: atom_id res chain seq x y z
N MET A 1 5.78 -8.52 -29.69
CA MET A 1 4.83 -9.15 -28.75
C MET A 1 5.29 -8.83 -27.34
N ASN A 2 4.73 -7.80 -26.72
CA ASN A 2 5.26 -7.30 -25.44
C ASN A 2 4.52 -7.98 -24.29
N CYS A 3 5.17 -8.96 -23.65
CA CYS A 3 4.68 -9.57 -22.43
C CYS A 3 5.05 -8.67 -21.26
N THR A 4 4.08 -8.24 -20.46
CA THR A 4 4.37 -7.52 -19.22
C THR A 4 4.76 -8.54 -18.16
N LEU A 5 6.04 -8.55 -17.78
CA LEU A 5 6.60 -9.42 -16.75
C LEU A 5 6.88 -8.58 -15.50
N PHE A 6 6.24 -8.95 -14.39
CA PHE A 6 6.60 -8.40 -13.08
C PHE A 6 7.71 -9.26 -12.47
N SER A 7 8.88 -8.67 -12.28
CA SER A 7 10.05 -9.35 -11.74
C SER A 7 10.40 -8.82 -10.36
N ASN A 8 10.73 -9.72 -9.43
CA ASN A 8 11.43 -9.39 -8.20
C ASN A 8 12.88 -9.07 -8.55
N VAL A 9 13.46 -8.11 -7.85
CA VAL A 9 14.89 -7.78 -7.95
C VAL A 9 15.54 -8.13 -6.62
N ARG A 10 16.42 -9.13 -6.63
CA ARG A 10 17.18 -9.57 -5.45
C ARG A 10 18.66 -9.28 -5.65
N ALA A 11 19.28 -8.59 -4.70
CA ALA A 11 20.72 -8.41 -4.66
C ALA A 11 21.41 -9.57 -3.92
N VAL A 12 22.52 -10.06 -4.45
CA VAL A 12 23.35 -11.11 -3.86
C VAL A 12 24.79 -10.62 -3.77
N PRO A 13 25.47 -10.71 -2.60
CA PRO A 13 26.82 -10.16 -2.46
C PRO A 13 27.83 -10.99 -3.24
N LEU A 14 28.72 -10.29 -3.95
CA LEU A 14 29.86 -10.85 -4.69
C LEU A 14 31.16 -10.64 -3.90
N GLY A 15 32.20 -11.44 -4.18
CA GLY A 15 33.49 -11.33 -3.50
C GLY A 15 33.57 -11.94 -2.09
N VAL A 16 32.54 -12.69 -1.68
CA VAL A 16 32.47 -13.38 -0.38
C VAL A 16 32.61 -14.89 -0.57
N SER A 17 33.47 -15.55 0.21
CA SER A 17 33.66 -17.00 0.13
C SER A 17 32.38 -17.76 0.46
N ARG A 18 32.22 -18.97 -0.10
CA ARG A 18 31.00 -19.80 0.06
C ARG A 18 30.69 -20.08 1.55
N GLY A 19 31.72 -20.29 2.38
CA GLY A 19 31.59 -20.45 3.83
C GLY A 19 30.98 -19.22 4.51
N ILE A 20 31.47 -18.03 4.18
CA ILE A 20 30.96 -16.76 4.73
C ILE A 20 29.53 -16.49 4.23
N LYS A 21 29.22 -16.78 2.97
CA LYS A 21 27.86 -16.63 2.41
C LYS A 21 26.81 -17.48 3.16
N LYS A 22 27.20 -18.62 3.74
CA LYS A 22 26.31 -19.47 4.56
C LYS A 22 26.07 -18.92 5.97
N ILE A 23 27.12 -18.38 6.58
CA ILE A 23 27.05 -17.71 7.90
C ILE A 23 26.12 -16.49 7.80
N ILE A 24 26.28 -15.69 6.74
CA ILE A 24 25.44 -14.53 6.45
C ILE A 24 23.96 -14.91 6.28
N LYS A 25 23.66 -16.09 5.70
CA LYS A 25 22.31 -16.62 5.46
C LYS A 25 21.63 -17.20 6.71
N ASN A 26 22.20 -17.01 7.91
CA ASN A 26 21.59 -17.39 9.19
C ASN A 26 21.36 -18.89 9.40
N LYS A 27 21.92 -19.73 8.52
CA LYS A 27 21.87 -21.19 8.64
C LYS A 27 23.15 -21.64 9.32
N ILE A 28 23.07 -21.94 10.61
CA ILE A 28 24.20 -22.45 11.39
C ILE A 28 24.67 -23.76 10.74
N PRO A 29 25.91 -23.84 10.24
CA PRO A 29 26.47 -25.07 9.70
C PRO A 29 26.64 -26.13 10.78
N ASP A 30 26.57 -27.40 10.40
CA ASP A 30 26.97 -28.49 11.29
C ASP A 30 28.50 -28.47 11.48
N MET A 31 28.93 -28.13 12.68
CA MET A 31 30.35 -27.96 13.04
C MET A 31 30.99 -29.25 13.55
N SER A 32 30.22 -30.31 13.78
CA SER A 32 30.73 -31.58 14.34
C SER A 32 31.80 -32.26 13.47
N LYS A 33 31.82 -31.92 12.18
CA LYS A 33 32.72 -32.50 11.17
C LYS A 33 34.05 -31.74 11.02
N TYR A 34 34.19 -30.59 11.67
CA TYR A 34 35.35 -29.71 11.53
C TYR A 34 36.01 -29.53 12.89
N LYS A 35 37.35 -29.49 12.90
CA LYS A 35 38.12 -29.27 14.14
C LYS A 35 38.16 -27.80 14.54
N ASP A 36 38.06 -26.91 13.56
CA ASP A 36 38.09 -25.46 13.76
C ASP A 36 37.22 -24.71 12.73
N PHE A 37 36.86 -23.47 13.04
CA PHE A 37 36.12 -22.57 12.15
C PHE A 37 36.91 -22.22 10.89
N SER A 38 38.24 -22.13 11.00
CA SER A 38 39.13 -21.92 9.85
C SER A 38 39.01 -23.05 8.81
N GLU A 39 38.91 -24.30 9.27
CA GLU A 39 38.71 -25.47 8.43
C GLU A 39 37.37 -25.41 7.70
N PHE A 40 36.31 -24.93 8.34
CA PHE A 40 35.02 -24.72 7.69
C PHE A 40 35.10 -23.68 6.57
N LEU A 41 35.81 -22.56 6.79
CA LEU A 41 35.99 -21.53 5.75
C LEU A 41 36.81 -22.05 4.57
N LEU A 42 37.90 -22.77 4.82
CA LEU A 42 38.82 -23.29 3.81
C LEU A 42 38.24 -24.48 3.02
N LYS A 43 37.59 -25.43 3.70
CA LYS A 43 37.04 -26.67 3.12
C LYS A 43 35.66 -26.51 2.49
N SER A 44 35.02 -25.35 2.66
CA SER A 44 33.74 -25.02 2.02
C SER A 44 33.78 -25.00 0.48
N GLY A 45 34.96 -25.20 -0.13
CA GLY A 45 35.17 -25.41 -1.57
C GLY A 45 34.69 -26.77 -2.11
N ASP A 46 34.64 -27.83 -1.29
CA ASP A 46 34.28 -29.20 -1.72
C ASP A 46 32.76 -29.47 -1.86
N LEU A 47 31.95 -28.43 -1.74
CA LEU A 47 30.49 -28.56 -1.83
C LEU A 47 30.04 -28.27 -3.26
N SER A 48 29.69 -29.37 -3.97
CA SER A 48 29.07 -29.51 -5.30
C SER A 48 28.75 -28.19 -6.04
N GLU A 49 29.41 -28.00 -7.18
CA GLU A 49 29.38 -26.80 -8.03
C GLU A 49 28.09 -26.62 -8.86
N SER A 50 26.91 -26.87 -8.29
CA SER A 50 25.64 -26.80 -9.04
C SER A 50 24.94 -25.42 -9.06
N GLU A 51 25.61 -24.34 -8.63
CA GLU A 51 25.18 -22.93 -8.84
C GLU A 51 26.02 -22.25 -9.96
N ALA A 52 26.30 -22.98 -11.03
CA ALA A 52 27.12 -22.50 -12.14
C ALA A 52 26.52 -21.25 -12.84
N GLU A 53 27.36 -20.22 -12.95
CA GLU A 53 27.39 -19.15 -13.96
C GLU A 53 26.44 -17.94 -13.91
N LEU A 54 25.63 -17.73 -12.86
CA LEU A 54 24.82 -16.50 -12.81
C LEU A 54 25.58 -15.24 -12.34
N ASP A 55 26.76 -15.40 -11.73
CA ASP A 55 27.55 -14.34 -11.09
C ASP A 55 28.77 -13.92 -11.96
N GLY A 56 28.63 -13.95 -13.29
CA GLY A 56 29.66 -13.47 -14.24
C GLY A 56 29.80 -11.93 -14.25
N PRO A 57 30.84 -11.37 -14.90
CA PRO A 57 31.11 -9.92 -14.94
C PRO A 57 29.94 -9.10 -15.52
N GLN A 58 29.11 -9.72 -16.35
CA GLN A 58 27.91 -9.14 -16.93
C GLN A 58 26.78 -8.81 -15.92
N ASN A 59 26.81 -9.38 -14.71
CA ASN A 59 25.77 -9.20 -13.69
C ASN A 59 26.27 -8.45 -12.45
N GLU A 60 27.52 -8.00 -12.44
CA GLU A 60 28.12 -7.26 -11.31
C GLU A 60 27.68 -5.79 -11.32
N VAL A 61 27.12 -5.33 -10.19
CA VAL A 61 26.71 -3.94 -9.99
C VAL A 61 27.19 -3.46 -8.63
N GLU A 62 27.72 -2.25 -8.57
CA GLU A 62 28.04 -1.59 -7.30
C GLU A 62 26.78 -0.97 -6.69
N ILE A 63 26.48 -1.35 -5.45
CA ILE A 63 25.27 -0.91 -4.76
C ILE A 63 25.49 0.47 -4.11
N THR A 64 24.70 1.47 -4.52
CA THR A 64 24.76 2.84 -3.97
C THR A 64 24.04 3.03 -2.64
N GLN A 65 23.12 2.12 -2.29
CA GLN A 65 22.30 2.16 -1.07
C GLN A 65 22.12 0.76 -0.51
N GLU A 66 22.18 0.59 0.81
CA GLU A 66 21.91 -0.70 1.46
C GLU A 66 20.59 -1.32 0.98
N ARG A 67 20.65 -2.58 0.54
CA ARG A 67 19.53 -3.30 -0.09
C ARG A 67 19.18 -4.53 0.73
N THR A 68 17.91 -4.93 0.69
CA THR A 68 17.39 -6.05 1.48
C THR A 68 18.12 -7.35 1.13
N GLY A 69 18.84 -7.91 2.10
CA GLY A 69 19.67 -9.10 1.97
C GLY A 69 20.96 -8.93 2.77
N ARG A 70 21.22 -9.84 3.70
CA ARG A 70 22.41 -9.76 4.56
C ARG A 70 23.68 -9.84 3.70
N GLY A 71 24.62 -8.93 3.93
CA GLY A 71 25.87 -8.83 3.17
C GLY A 71 25.87 -7.82 2.01
N ASN A 72 24.73 -7.21 1.67
CA ASN A 72 24.63 -6.19 0.61
C ASN A 72 24.87 -4.78 1.18
N LEU A 73 26.13 -4.45 1.48
CA LEU A 73 26.52 -3.15 2.02
C LEU A 73 26.67 -2.10 0.92
N LYS A 74 26.51 -0.82 1.28
CA LYS A 74 26.78 0.31 0.39
C LYS A 74 28.24 0.29 -0.07
N GLY A 75 28.48 0.43 -1.38
CA GLY A 75 29.81 0.38 -1.99
C GLY A 75 30.37 -1.03 -2.20
N SER A 76 29.59 -2.08 -1.93
CA SER A 76 29.98 -3.46 -2.24
C SER A 76 29.47 -3.89 -3.61
N LYS A 77 30.26 -4.75 -4.26
CA LYS A 77 29.89 -5.41 -5.52
C LYS A 77 28.85 -6.50 -5.24
N SER A 78 27.74 -6.45 -5.95
CA SER A 78 26.65 -7.43 -5.82
C SER A 78 26.08 -7.80 -7.18
N ALA A 79 25.58 -9.03 -7.30
CA ALA A 79 24.87 -9.50 -8.47
C ALA A 79 23.36 -9.26 -8.31
N ILE A 80 22.70 -8.89 -9.41
CA ILE A 80 21.24 -8.75 -9.47
C ILE A 80 20.62 -10.05 -9.99
N ARG A 81 19.71 -10.64 -9.23
CA ARG A 81 18.90 -11.80 -9.63
C ARG A 81 17.45 -11.38 -9.83
N LEU A 82 16.89 -11.74 -10.98
CA LEU A 82 15.48 -11.53 -11.28
C LEU A 82 14.71 -12.83 -11.05
N SER A 83 13.57 -12.74 -10.37
CA SER A 83 12.62 -13.87 -10.24
C SER A 83 11.23 -13.40 -10.62
N GLU A 84 10.54 -14.13 -11.49
CA GLU A 84 9.18 -13.79 -11.90
C GLU A 84 8.23 -13.91 -10.69
N ILE A 85 7.49 -12.84 -10.38
CA ILE A 85 6.57 -12.80 -9.23
C ILE A 85 5.15 -13.23 -9.62
N GLY A 86 4.81 -13.30 -10.92
CA GLY A 86 3.41 -13.47 -11.31
C GLY A 86 3.17 -14.10 -12.68
N PRO A 87 1.88 -14.31 -13.02
CA PRO A 87 1.47 -14.91 -14.28
C PRO A 87 1.94 -14.06 -15.46
N ARG A 88 2.42 -14.72 -16.51
CA ARG A 88 2.84 -14.06 -17.75
C ARG A 88 1.62 -13.60 -18.53
N MET A 89 1.36 -12.30 -18.51
CA MET A 89 0.20 -11.70 -19.17
C MET A 89 0.59 -10.90 -20.41
N LYS A 90 -0.25 -11.00 -21.45
CA LYS A 90 -0.21 -10.14 -22.63
C LYS A 90 -1.44 -9.25 -22.60
N LEU A 91 -1.26 -8.01 -22.16
CA LEU A 91 -2.32 -7.01 -22.11
C LEU A 91 -2.37 -6.21 -23.42
N ARG A 92 -3.56 -5.73 -23.76
CA ARG A 92 -3.79 -4.90 -24.94
C ARG A 92 -4.63 -3.70 -24.53
N LEU A 93 -4.20 -2.50 -24.94
CA LEU A 93 -4.94 -1.27 -24.67
C LEU A 93 -6.32 -1.31 -25.36
N VAL A 94 -7.39 -1.18 -24.58
CA VAL A 94 -8.78 -1.14 -25.09
C VAL A 94 -9.36 0.25 -24.91
N LYS A 95 -9.20 0.84 -23.72
CA LYS A 95 -9.83 2.10 -23.34
C LYS A 95 -8.91 2.90 -22.41
N ILE A 96 -8.87 4.22 -22.59
CA ILE A 96 -8.28 5.17 -21.67
C ILE A 96 -9.40 6.06 -21.16
N GLU A 97 -9.54 6.14 -19.83
CA GLU A 97 -10.46 7.04 -19.15
C GLU A 97 -9.67 7.98 -18.25
N ASP A 98 -10.20 9.17 -18.03
CA ASP A 98 -9.71 10.07 -16.99
C ASP A 98 -10.16 9.58 -15.60
N GLY A 99 -9.28 9.66 -14.60
CA GLY A 99 -9.55 9.21 -13.24
C GLY A 99 -9.89 7.72 -13.09
N ILE A 100 -10.71 7.41 -12.07
CA ILE A 100 -11.03 6.02 -11.69
C ILE A 100 -12.48 5.71 -12.06
N ASN A 101 -12.68 4.95 -13.13
CA ASN A 101 -13.95 4.37 -13.59
C ASN A 101 -15.12 5.36 -13.79
N LYS A 102 -14.85 6.67 -13.82
CA LYS A 102 -15.89 7.71 -13.78
C LYS A 102 -15.59 8.92 -14.64
N GLY A 103 -14.37 9.09 -15.12
CA GLY A 103 -14.05 10.25 -15.95
C GLY A 103 -14.35 10.01 -17.41
N GLU A 104 -13.88 10.96 -18.20
CA GLU A 104 -14.11 11.01 -19.63
C GLU A 104 -13.30 9.94 -20.37
N VAL A 105 -13.86 9.36 -21.42
CA VAL A 105 -13.15 8.42 -22.29
C VAL A 105 -12.29 9.21 -23.27
N LEU A 106 -10.97 9.11 -23.14
CA LEU A 106 -9.99 9.77 -24.03
C LEU A 106 -9.71 8.94 -25.29
N PHE A 107 -9.71 7.62 -25.15
CA PHE A 107 -9.43 6.70 -26.25
C PHE A 107 -10.22 5.41 -26.07
N HIS A 108 -10.73 4.86 -27.18
CA HIS A 108 -11.33 3.54 -27.19
C HIS A 108 -11.10 2.87 -28.55
N ARG A 109 -10.58 1.64 -28.55
CA ARG A 109 -10.15 0.96 -29.79
C ARG A 109 -11.28 0.50 -30.70
N TYR A 110 -12.41 0.05 -30.13
CA TYR A 110 -13.48 -0.60 -30.91
C TYR A 110 -14.74 0.25 -31.08
N VAL A 111 -14.85 1.33 -30.31
CA VAL A 111 -16.09 2.10 -30.18
C VAL A 111 -15.68 3.54 -30.16
N GLU A 112 -15.83 4.20 -31.30
CA GLU A 112 -15.63 5.63 -31.41
C GLU A 112 -16.96 6.29 -31.07
N LYS A 113 -16.94 7.16 -30.07
CA LYS A 113 -18.11 7.97 -29.72
C LYS A 113 -18.03 9.27 -30.51
N SER A 114 -19.17 9.72 -31.03
CA SER A 114 -19.25 11.02 -31.69
C SER A 114 -18.91 12.14 -30.70
N ALA A 115 -18.47 13.29 -31.21
CA ALA A 115 -18.19 14.46 -30.38
C ALA A 115 -19.43 14.93 -29.60
N GLU A 116 -20.63 14.76 -30.18
CA GLU A 116 -21.90 15.09 -29.54
C GLU A 116 -22.20 14.17 -28.36
N ASP A 117 -21.98 12.85 -28.52
CA ASP A 117 -22.16 11.87 -27.45
C ASP A 117 -21.19 12.13 -26.28
N LEU A 118 -19.94 12.48 -26.60
CA LEU A 118 -18.96 12.86 -25.59
C LEU A 118 -19.41 14.11 -24.83
N ALA A 119 -19.89 15.14 -25.53
CA ALA A 119 -20.40 16.36 -24.90
C ALA A 119 -21.65 16.10 -24.03
N ALA A 120 -22.57 15.26 -24.50
CA ALA A 120 -23.76 14.87 -23.74
C ALA A 120 -23.39 14.11 -22.46
N MET A 121 -22.45 13.16 -22.55
CA MET A 121 -21.96 12.44 -21.37
C MET A 121 -21.24 13.35 -20.38
N LYS A 122 -20.43 14.32 -20.84
CA LYS A 122 -19.80 15.31 -19.95
C LYS A 122 -20.84 16.12 -19.19
N LYS A 123 -21.86 16.63 -19.90
CA LYS A 123 -22.97 17.39 -19.28
C LYS A 123 -23.69 16.54 -18.24
N ALA A 124 -24.05 15.30 -18.56
CA ALA A 124 -24.68 14.39 -17.63
C ALA A 124 -23.81 14.08 -16.40
N HIS A 125 -22.49 13.95 -16.60
CA HIS A 125 -21.54 13.74 -15.50
C HIS A 125 -21.47 14.94 -14.56
N ILE A 126 -21.36 16.16 -15.11
CA ILE A 126 -21.35 17.40 -14.34
C ILE A 126 -22.65 17.55 -13.54
N GLN A 127 -23.80 17.39 -14.20
CA GLN A 127 -25.11 17.45 -13.55
C GLN A 127 -25.23 16.43 -12.40
N LYS A 128 -24.77 15.19 -12.63
CA LYS A 128 -24.75 14.15 -11.59
C LYS A 128 -23.85 14.50 -10.41
N LYS A 129 -22.68 15.09 -10.67
CA LYS A 129 -21.73 15.54 -9.64
C LYS A 129 -22.34 16.66 -8.80
N GLU A 130 -22.98 17.62 -9.45
CA GLU A 130 -23.65 18.74 -8.80
C GLU A 130 -24.85 18.29 -7.95
N LEU A 131 -25.73 17.45 -8.50
CA LEU A 131 -26.83 16.86 -7.75
C LEU A 131 -26.34 16.06 -6.54
N LYS A 132 -25.24 15.30 -6.67
CA LYS A 132 -24.64 14.58 -5.55
C LYS A 132 -24.12 15.55 -4.48
N HIS A 133 -23.50 16.65 -4.88
CA HIS A 133 -23.01 17.68 -3.97
C HIS A 133 -24.17 18.35 -3.20
N GLN A 134 -25.22 18.75 -3.91
CA GLN A 134 -26.43 19.31 -3.30
C GLN A 134 -27.07 18.34 -2.30
N ARG A 135 -27.19 17.05 -2.65
CA ARG A 135 -27.70 16.02 -1.74
C ARG A 135 -26.83 15.89 -0.49
N LYS A 136 -25.51 15.92 -0.62
CA LYS A 136 -24.57 15.87 0.51
C LYS A 136 -24.78 17.09 1.42
N LEU A 137 -24.84 18.30 0.86
CA LEU A 137 -25.10 19.52 1.64
C LEU A 137 -26.43 19.48 2.40
N ALA A 138 -27.51 19.02 1.74
CA ALA A 138 -28.82 18.88 2.39
C ALA A 138 -28.79 17.84 3.52
N GLN A 139 -28.12 16.70 3.29
CA GLN A 139 -27.96 15.67 4.31
C GLN A 139 -27.18 16.20 5.52
N ASN A 140 -26.12 16.96 5.29
CA ASN A 140 -25.28 17.54 6.34
C ASN A 140 -26.09 18.52 7.21
N LYS A 141 -26.85 19.44 6.57
CA LYS A 141 -27.75 20.36 7.29
C LYS A 141 -28.79 19.63 8.12
N ASN A 142 -29.35 18.53 7.60
CA ASN A 142 -30.31 17.71 8.34
C ASN A 142 -29.68 16.99 9.54
N VAL A 143 -28.46 16.49 9.40
CA VAL A 143 -27.71 15.88 10.50
C VAL A 143 -27.40 16.92 11.57
N GLU A 144 -26.91 18.10 11.18
CA GLU A 144 -26.63 19.21 12.11
C GLU A 144 -27.89 19.66 12.86
N ARG A 145 -29.02 19.81 12.17
CA ARG A 145 -30.29 20.16 12.80
C ARG A 145 -30.72 19.10 13.82
N LYS A 146 -30.67 17.81 13.44
CA LYS A 146 -31.02 16.70 14.35
C LYS A 146 -30.08 16.61 15.54
N LEU A 147 -28.80 16.93 15.37
CA LEU A 147 -27.82 16.96 16.45
C LEU A 147 -28.18 18.07 17.46
N LYS A 148 -28.44 19.29 16.97
CA LYS A 148 -28.86 20.42 17.82
C LYS A 148 -30.16 20.13 18.57
N GLU A 149 -31.19 19.64 17.87
CA GLU A 149 -32.47 19.27 18.50
C GLU A 149 -32.29 18.18 19.58
N ARG A 150 -31.39 17.21 19.34
CA ARG A 150 -31.06 16.17 20.32
C ARG A 150 -30.35 16.77 21.54
N ASP A 151 -29.37 17.64 21.33
CA ASP A 151 -28.58 18.24 22.41
C ASP A 151 -29.47 19.18 23.26
N GLU A 152 -30.31 20.02 22.64
CA GLU A 152 -31.33 20.83 23.32
C GLU A 152 -32.34 19.97 24.11
N ASN A 153 -32.75 18.82 23.57
CA ASN A 153 -33.65 17.92 24.27
C ASN A 153 -32.95 17.18 25.44
N LYS A 154 -31.66 16.84 25.29
CA LYS A 154 -30.80 16.29 26.36
C LYS A 154 -30.69 17.31 27.49
N GLU A 155 -30.39 18.57 27.17
CA GLU A 155 -30.31 19.67 28.14
C GLU A 155 -31.64 19.90 28.88
N ARG A 156 -32.77 20.00 28.15
CA ARG A 156 -34.11 20.13 28.77
C ARG A 156 -34.46 18.96 29.67
N SER A 157 -34.10 17.74 29.28
CA SER A 157 -34.34 16.54 30.09
C SER A 157 -33.47 16.53 31.36
N LEU A 158 -32.18 16.87 31.24
CA LEU A 158 -31.26 16.99 32.37
C LEU A 158 -31.72 18.07 33.36
N GLU A 159 -32.16 19.22 32.87
CA GLU A 159 -32.70 20.30 33.72
C GLU A 159 -33.98 19.85 34.45
N GLY A 160 -34.89 19.14 33.75
CA GLY A 160 -36.10 18.58 34.34
C GLY A 160 -35.82 17.55 35.44
N MET A 161 -34.78 16.73 35.29
CA MET A 161 -34.34 15.77 36.31
C MET A 161 -33.64 16.44 37.50
N ARG A 162 -32.84 17.49 37.26
CA ARG A 162 -32.24 18.34 38.30
C ARG A 162 -33.31 18.99 39.19
N ARG A 163 -34.37 19.55 38.59
CA ARG A 163 -35.50 20.14 39.34
C ARG A 163 -36.29 19.13 40.17
N LYS A 164 -36.29 17.85 39.78
CA LYS A 164 -36.97 16.76 40.51
C LYS A 164 -36.07 16.08 41.56
N GLY A 165 -34.84 16.55 41.76
CA GLY A 165 -33.92 16.04 42.79
C GLY A 165 -33.42 14.61 42.55
N GLN A 166 -33.50 14.09 41.32
CA GLN A 166 -33.09 12.72 41.00
C GLN A 166 -31.62 12.57 40.56
N ILE A 167 -30.88 13.67 40.41
CA ILE A 167 -29.46 13.67 39.98
C ILE A 167 -28.67 14.63 40.88
N PRO A 168 -27.54 14.22 41.51
CA PRO A 168 -26.64 15.12 42.21
C PRO A 168 -26.06 16.17 41.25
N ALA A 169 -25.87 17.40 41.71
CA ALA A 169 -25.16 18.41 40.95
C ALA A 169 -23.67 18.01 40.85
N GLU A 170 -23.16 17.95 39.62
CA GLU A 170 -21.77 17.71 39.21
C GLU A 170 -21.32 16.24 39.11
N GLU A 171 -21.35 15.71 37.88
CA GLU A 171 -20.21 15.02 37.27
C GLU A 171 -20.14 15.48 35.81
N ASP A 172 -19.14 16.30 35.49
CA ASP A 172 -18.68 16.53 34.12
C ASP A 172 -17.99 15.24 33.64
N GLU A 173 -18.76 14.17 33.40
CA GLU A 173 -18.28 13.10 32.54
C GLU A 173 -18.25 13.66 31.11
N ASP A 174 -17.04 14.00 30.70
CA ASP A 174 -16.61 14.26 29.34
C ASP A 174 -17.06 13.10 28.44
N ASP A 175 -18.34 13.14 28.02
CA ASP A 175 -18.92 12.34 26.93
C ASP A 175 -18.37 12.89 25.61
N SER A 176 -17.04 12.91 25.53
CA SER A 176 -16.29 12.93 24.29
C SER A 176 -16.97 11.93 23.37
N PRO A 177 -17.45 12.34 22.18
CA PRO A 177 -18.11 11.43 21.26
C PRO A 177 -17.07 10.45 20.72
N ARG A 178 -16.76 9.41 21.50
CA ARG A 178 -15.93 8.26 21.15
C ARG A 178 -16.70 7.41 20.14
N GLY A 179 -16.90 7.95 18.94
CA GLY A 179 -17.46 7.20 17.82
C GLY A 179 -18.05 8.01 16.67
N THR A 180 -18.44 9.28 16.86
CA THR A 180 -19.19 10.03 15.85
C THR A 180 -18.45 11.23 15.26
N ALA A 181 -17.63 11.95 16.04
CA ALA A 181 -16.86 13.07 15.49
C ALA A 181 -15.68 12.60 14.62
N HIS A 182 -14.99 11.52 15.03
CA HIS A 182 -13.92 10.92 14.22
C HIS A 182 -14.48 10.24 12.94
N SER A 183 -15.67 9.64 13.01
CA SER A 183 -16.30 9.05 11.83
C SER A 183 -16.84 10.12 10.87
N MET A 184 -17.43 11.22 11.36
CA MET A 184 -17.84 12.35 10.50
C MET A 184 -16.64 13.07 9.88
N LEU A 185 -15.58 13.38 10.63
CA LEU A 185 -14.39 14.04 10.06
C LEU A 185 -13.68 13.14 9.04
N MET A 186 -13.61 11.82 9.24
CA MET A 186 -13.12 10.88 8.23
C MET A 186 -14.00 10.85 6.97
N TYR A 187 -15.33 10.97 7.09
CA TYR A 187 -16.24 11.05 5.93
C TYR A 187 -16.11 12.35 5.11
N TYR A 188 -15.56 13.42 5.69
CA TYR A 188 -15.26 14.66 4.96
C TYR A 188 -13.82 14.76 4.45
N LEU A 189 -12.87 14.06 5.08
CA LEU A 189 -11.45 14.14 4.71
C LEU A 189 -11.02 13.09 3.67
N PHE A 190 -11.82 12.04 3.44
CA PHE A 190 -11.47 10.90 2.58
C PHE A 190 -12.30 10.75 1.28
N HIS A 191 -13.07 11.76 0.87
CA HIS A 191 -13.87 11.77 -0.37
C HIS A 191 -13.85 13.13 -1.06
#